data_AF-J7S336-F1
#
_entry.id   AF-J7S336-F1
#
_cell.length_a   1.000
_cell.length_b   1.000
_cell.length_c   1.000
_cell.angle_alpha   90.00
_cell.angle_beta   90.00
_cell.angle_gamma   90.00
#
_symmetry.space_group_name_H-M   'P 1'
#
loop_
_entity.id
_entity.type
_entity.pdbx_description
1 polymer ?
#
loop_
_entity_poly.entity_id
_entity_poly.type
_entity_poly.pdbx_seq_one_letter_code
_entity_poly.pdbx_strand_id
1 'polypeptide(L)'
;MSDGLMDDVWGSEDSDAELKLAAQDTNKLREQHSKRGYLDGIVGSKEVNLQQGFDEGFPLGAELGLQVGLIIGKLQGLVLLHGAQDAHLSNNFKEAQRELKINSVLSKEVFDAEYNIASDSHPLVDKWATITAKYSQTYSIKQ
;
A
#
# COMPACT_ATOMS: atom_id res chain seq x y z
N MET A 1 -30.14 65.09 49.48
CA MET A 1 -30.00 63.73 50.03
C MET A 1 -30.60 62.77 49.03
N SER A 2 -29.83 61.70 48.74
CA SER A 2 -30.10 60.47 47.95
C SER A 2 -30.96 60.61 46.68
N ASP A 3 -30.54 60.12 45.53
CA ASP A 3 -30.23 58.70 45.36
C ASP A 3 -29.39 58.48 44.09
N GLY A 4 -28.12 58.12 44.29
CA GLY A 4 -27.16 57.81 43.22
C GLY A 4 -26.55 56.43 43.45
N LEU A 5 -27.36 55.48 43.92
CA LEU A 5 -26.90 54.16 44.38
C LEU A 5 -27.67 53.02 43.71
N MET A 6 -28.10 53.15 42.45
CA MET A 6 -28.83 52.09 41.73
C MET A 6 -28.47 52.05 40.24
N ASP A 7 -27.19 52.10 39.88
CA ASP A 7 -26.75 51.90 38.47
C ASP A 7 -25.53 50.97 38.30
N ASP A 8 -24.98 50.40 39.38
CA ASP A 8 -23.75 49.59 39.29
C ASP A 8 -23.79 48.36 40.21
N VAL A 9 -24.79 47.50 39.99
CA VAL A 9 -24.93 46.22 40.70
C VAL A 9 -24.86 45.02 39.74
N TRP A 10 -24.99 45.26 38.42
CA TRP A 10 -25.02 44.20 37.40
C TRP A 10 -23.97 44.42 36.30
N GLY A 11 -22.79 44.96 36.64
CA GLY A 11 -21.83 45.43 35.64
C GLY A 11 -20.47 44.71 35.58
N SER A 12 -19.93 44.26 36.71
CA SER A 12 -18.47 44.02 36.79
C SER A 12 -18.03 42.64 37.27
N GLU A 13 -18.75 41.96 38.18
CA GLU A 13 -18.25 40.70 38.76
C GLU A 13 -18.71 39.43 38.02
N ASP A 14 -19.99 39.35 37.62
CA ASP A 14 -20.52 38.22 36.85
C ASP A 14 -20.07 38.26 35.37
N SER A 15 -19.97 39.44 34.79
CA SER A 15 -19.46 39.65 33.43
C SER A 15 -17.97 39.30 33.33
N ASP A 16 -17.16 39.65 34.32
CA ASP A 16 -15.74 39.27 34.38
C ASP A 16 -15.54 37.78 34.63
N ALA A 17 -16.42 37.15 35.42
CA ALA A 17 -16.40 35.70 35.64
C ALA A 17 -16.78 34.94 34.37
N GLU A 18 -17.82 35.37 33.66
CA GLU A 18 -18.24 34.82 32.36
C GLU A 18 -17.18 35.04 31.27
N LEU A 19 -16.55 36.22 31.21
CA LEU A 19 -15.43 36.46 30.29
C LEU A 19 -14.22 35.58 30.60
N LYS A 20 -13.89 35.38 31.89
CA LYS A 20 -12.81 34.48 32.30
C LYS A 20 -13.12 33.02 31.97
N LEU A 21 -14.36 32.58 32.16
CA LEU A 21 -14.81 31.23 31.78
C LEU A 21 -14.77 31.04 30.26
N ALA A 22 -15.28 32.00 29.49
CA ALA A 22 -15.20 31.99 28.03
C ALA A 22 -13.75 32.02 27.53
N ALA A 23 -12.87 32.80 28.17
CA ALA A 23 -11.44 32.83 27.88
C ALA A 23 -10.74 31.51 28.25
N GLN A 24 -11.15 30.84 29.33
CA GLN A 24 -10.63 29.53 29.70
C GLN A 24 -11.10 28.44 28.74
N ASP A 25 -12.35 28.46 28.31
CA ASP A 25 -12.90 27.48 27.37
C ASP A 25 -12.31 27.65 25.97
N THR A 26 -12.13 28.89 25.50
CA THR A 26 -11.42 29.15 24.24
C THR A 26 -9.94 28.74 24.31
N ASN A 27 -9.27 28.91 25.45
CA ASN A 27 -7.91 28.42 25.65
C ASN A 27 -7.83 26.89 25.67
N LYS A 28 -8.74 26.20 26.37
CA LYS A 28 -8.83 24.73 26.36
C LYS A 28 -9.10 24.19 24.95
N LEU A 29 -10.02 24.82 24.21
CA LEU A 29 -10.28 24.47 22.81
C LEU A 29 -9.02 24.66 21.96
N ARG A 30 -8.32 25.80 22.09
CA ARG A 30 -7.07 26.07 21.37
C ARG A 30 -5.98 25.04 21.69
N GLU A 31 -5.83 24.66 22.96
CA GLU A 31 -4.88 23.61 23.36
C GLU A 31 -5.26 22.24 22.79
N GLN A 32 -6.55 21.90 22.80
CA GLN A 32 -7.04 20.66 22.20
C GLN A 32 -6.80 20.63 20.69
N HIS A 33 -7.08 21.73 19.98
CA HIS A 33 -6.81 21.87 18.56
C HIS A 33 -5.32 21.82 18.25
N SER A 34 -4.48 22.46 19.06
CA SER A 34 -3.01 22.41 18.92
C SER A 34 -2.46 21.01 19.13
N LYS A 35 -2.91 20.31 20.18
CA LYS A 35 -2.49 18.92 20.46
C LYS A 35 -2.96 17.98 19.36
N ARG A 36 -4.19 18.17 18.87
CA ARG A 36 -4.76 17.39 17.76
C ARG A 36 -3.98 17.63 16.48
N GLY A 37 -3.68 18.88 16.12
CA GLY A 37 -2.90 19.22 14.92
C GLY A 37 -1.46 18.70 14.96
N TYR A 38 -0.83 18.66 16.13
CA TYR A 38 0.51 18.06 16.28
C TYR A 38 0.49 16.54 16.11
N LEU A 39 -0.49 15.87 16.74
CA LEU A 39 -0.68 14.43 16.57
C LEU A 39 -1.01 14.08 15.12
N ASP A 40 -1.92 14.83 14.50
CA ASP A 40 -2.32 14.68 13.11
C ASP A 40 -1.15 14.94 12.15
N GLY A 41 -0.30 15.93 12.45
CA GLY A 41 0.93 16.18 11.69
C GLY A 41 1.94 15.03 11.79
N ILE A 42 2.11 14.41 12.96
CA ILE A 42 3.01 13.25 13.13
C ILE A 42 2.46 12.00 12.46
N VAL A 43 1.17 11.72 12.65
CA VAL A 43 0.50 10.55 12.08
C VAL A 43 0.41 10.69 10.56
N GLY A 44 -0.06 11.83 10.07
CA GLY A 44 -0.15 12.14 8.65
C GLY A 44 1.20 12.10 7.95
N SER A 45 2.28 12.60 8.58
CA SER A 45 3.62 12.50 7.99
C SER A 45 4.08 11.04 7.79
N LYS A 46 3.76 10.13 8.71
CA LYS A 46 4.11 8.71 8.57
C LYS A 46 3.27 8.00 7.51
N GLU A 47 1.97 8.30 7.46
CA GLU A 47 1.06 7.71 6.48
C GLU A 47 1.35 8.20 5.06
N VAL A 48 1.64 9.50 4.88
CA VAL A 48 1.96 10.08 3.57
C VAL A 48 3.22 9.47 2.97
N ASN A 49 4.30 9.31 3.77
CA ASN A 49 5.53 8.67 3.29
C ASN A 49 5.33 7.19 2.93
N LEU A 50 4.50 6.47 3.69
CA LEU A 50 4.18 5.06 3.40
C LEU A 50 3.37 4.93 2.12
N GLN A 51 2.34 5.76 1.94
CA GLN A 51 1.49 5.74 0.76
C GLN A 51 2.29 6.13 -0.49
N GLN A 52 3.14 7.15 -0.38
CA GLN A 52 4.01 7.55 -1.47
C GLN A 52 4.95 6.41 -1.90
N GLY A 53 5.60 5.74 -0.94
CA GLY A 53 6.45 4.59 -1.27
C GLY A 53 5.67 3.42 -1.87
N PHE A 54 4.40 3.22 -1.48
CA PHE A 54 3.53 2.23 -2.12
C PHE A 54 3.17 2.64 -3.55
N ASP A 55 2.75 3.88 -3.77
CA ASP A 55 2.33 4.39 -5.07
C ASP A 55 3.49 4.36 -6.09
N GLU A 56 4.73 4.55 -5.62
CA GLU A 56 5.95 4.44 -6.44
C GLU A 56 6.27 2.98 -6.80
N GLY A 57 6.16 2.04 -5.86
CA GLY A 57 6.48 0.62 -6.09
C GLY A 57 5.34 -0.21 -6.70
N PHE A 58 4.08 0.22 -6.58
CA PHE A 58 2.91 -0.54 -7.00
C PHE A 58 2.85 -0.81 -8.51
N PRO A 59 3.11 0.16 -9.42
CA PRO A 59 3.07 -0.10 -10.85
C PRO A 59 4.03 -1.21 -11.30
N LEU A 60 5.26 -1.19 -10.76
CA LEU A 60 6.28 -2.20 -11.05
C LEU A 60 5.87 -3.58 -10.52
N GLY A 61 5.40 -3.64 -9.28
CA GLY A 61 4.89 -4.87 -8.68
C GLY A 61 3.67 -5.43 -9.41
N ALA A 62 2.79 -4.56 -9.91
CA ALA A 62 1.61 -4.93 -10.68
C ALA A 62 1.99 -5.50 -12.06
N GLU A 63 2.96 -4.91 -12.76
CA GLU A 63 3.46 -5.42 -14.03
C GLU A 63 4.08 -6.82 -13.87
N LEU A 64 4.95 -7.01 -12.87
CA LEU A 64 5.53 -8.32 -12.55
C LEU A 64 4.45 -9.33 -12.16
N GLY A 65 3.49 -8.93 -11.32
CA GLY A 65 2.37 -9.77 -10.92
C GLY A 65 1.53 -10.23 -12.10
N LEU A 66 1.30 -9.34 -13.09
CA LEU A 66 0.60 -9.67 -14.32
C LEU A 66 1.38 -10.70 -15.15
N GLN A 67 2.68 -10.49 -15.35
CA GLN A 67 3.52 -11.42 -16.10
C GLN A 67 3.56 -12.81 -15.47
N VAL A 68 3.74 -12.87 -14.15
CA VAL A 68 3.71 -14.12 -13.37
C VAL A 68 2.34 -14.81 -13.50
N GLY A 69 1.26 -14.05 -13.36
CA GLY A 69 -0.11 -14.56 -13.50
C GLY A 69 -0.36 -15.19 -14.88
N LEU A 70 0.11 -14.55 -15.95
CA LEU A 70 0.00 -15.08 -17.31
C LEU A 70 0.77 -16.39 -17.50
N ILE A 71 1.98 -16.49 -16.95
CA ILE A 71 2.81 -17.70 -17.02
C ILE A 71 2.12 -18.86 -16.29
N ILE A 72 1.71 -18.65 -15.04
CA ILE A 72 1.05 -19.67 -14.22
C ILE A 72 -0.28 -20.09 -14.86
N GLY A 73 -1.07 -19.13 -15.35
CA GLY A 73 -2.34 -19.41 -16.01
C GLY A 73 -2.18 -20.27 -17.27
N LYS A 74 -1.17 -19.97 -18.11
CA LYS A 74 -0.86 -20.79 -19.29
C LYS A 74 -0.44 -22.21 -18.91
N LEU A 75 0.48 -22.35 -17.96
CA LEU A 75 0.92 -23.67 -17.49
C LEU A 75 -0.23 -24.47 -16.87
N GLN A 76 -1.11 -23.82 -16.09
CA GLN A 76 -2.29 -24.45 -15.53
C GLN A 76 -3.25 -24.96 -16.62
N GLY A 77 -3.48 -24.16 -17.66
CA GLY A 77 -4.31 -24.57 -18.80
C GLY A 77 -3.72 -25.77 -19.54
N LEU A 78 -2.40 -25.78 -19.76
CA LEU A 78 -1.70 -26.90 -20.38
C LEU A 78 -1.76 -28.17 -19.52
N VAL A 79 -1.59 -28.06 -18.20
CA VAL A 79 -1.74 -29.19 -17.26
C VAL A 79 -3.16 -29.72 -17.25
N LEU A 80 -4.18 -28.87 -17.36
CA LEU A 80 -5.57 -29.34 -17.42
C LEU A 80 -5.84 -30.15 -18.70
N LEU A 81 -5.26 -29.74 -19.83
CA LEU A 81 -5.46 -30.39 -21.13
C LEU A 81 -4.60 -31.66 -21.32
N HIS A 82 -3.33 -31.61 -20.89
CA HIS A 82 -2.32 -32.63 -21.19
C HIS A 82 -1.71 -33.29 -19.94
N GLY A 83 -2.16 -32.92 -18.74
CA GLY A 83 -1.56 -33.39 -17.48
C GLY A 83 -1.70 -34.90 -17.21
N ALA A 84 -2.63 -35.58 -17.90
CA ALA A 84 -2.72 -37.04 -17.87
C ALA A 84 -1.67 -37.73 -18.75
N GLN A 85 -1.11 -37.02 -19.74
CA GLN A 85 -0.12 -37.55 -20.69
C GLN A 85 1.31 -37.21 -20.27
N ASP A 86 1.53 -36.03 -19.66
CA ASP A 86 2.86 -35.56 -19.28
C ASP A 86 3.00 -35.27 -17.77
N ALA A 87 3.59 -36.24 -17.04
CA ALA A 87 3.96 -36.06 -15.63
C ALA A 87 5.00 -34.94 -15.43
N HIS A 88 5.87 -34.71 -16.43
CA HIS A 88 6.85 -33.62 -16.42
C HIS A 88 6.18 -32.24 -16.39
N LEU A 89 5.05 -32.06 -17.08
CA LEU A 89 4.35 -30.78 -17.11
C LEU A 89 3.74 -30.44 -15.74
N SER A 90 3.17 -31.44 -15.06
CA SER A 90 2.65 -31.30 -13.69
C SER A 90 3.75 -30.96 -12.68
N ASN A 91 4.93 -31.57 -12.81
CA ASN A 91 6.09 -31.26 -11.96
C ASN A 91 6.63 -29.85 -12.23
N ASN A 92 6.80 -29.45 -13.50
CA ASN A 92 7.23 -28.10 -13.86
C ASN A 92 6.23 -27.03 -13.38
N PHE A 93 4.92 -27.31 -13.42
CA PHE A 93 3.92 -26.42 -12.85
C PHE A 93 4.07 -26.23 -11.34
N LYS A 94 4.31 -27.30 -10.59
CA LYS A 94 4.56 -27.24 -9.14
C LYS A 94 5.87 -26.51 -8.81
N GLU A 95 6.86 -26.61 -9.68
CA GLU A 95 8.13 -25.90 -9.55
C GLU A 95 7.96 -24.40 -9.84
N ALA A 96 7.29 -24.06 -10.94
CA ALA A 96 6.90 -22.70 -11.28
C ALA A 96 6.07 -22.04 -10.18
N GLN A 97 5.11 -22.75 -9.57
CA GLN A 97 4.33 -22.25 -8.44
C GLN A 97 5.16 -22.00 -7.18
N ARG A 98 6.28 -22.71 -6.99
CA ARG A 98 7.18 -22.48 -5.85
C ARG A 98 8.13 -21.33 -6.10
N GLU A 99 8.72 -21.27 -7.30
CA GLU A 99 9.68 -20.24 -7.70
C GLU A 99 9.02 -18.88 -7.98
N LEU A 100 7.80 -18.84 -8.51
CA LEU A 100 7.08 -17.59 -8.82
C LEU A 100 6.20 -17.08 -7.66
N LYS A 101 6.41 -17.58 -6.44
CA LYS A 101 5.74 -17.00 -5.27
C LYS A 101 6.18 -15.55 -5.09
N ILE A 102 5.26 -14.71 -4.66
CA ILE A 102 5.49 -13.28 -4.45
C ILE A 102 6.73 -12.99 -3.58
N ASN A 103 6.99 -13.83 -2.57
CA ASN A 103 8.16 -13.69 -1.70
C ASN A 103 9.49 -13.95 -2.43
N SER A 104 9.48 -14.83 -3.44
CA SER A 104 10.67 -15.15 -4.24
C SER A 104 10.88 -14.17 -5.40
N VAL A 105 9.78 -13.60 -5.92
CA VAL A 105 9.81 -12.63 -7.03
C VAL A 105 10.12 -11.22 -6.53
N LEU A 106 9.61 -10.86 -5.35
CA LEU A 106 9.84 -9.57 -4.71
C LEU A 106 10.92 -9.62 -3.63
N SER A 107 11.90 -10.52 -3.78
CA SER A 107 13.01 -10.64 -2.84
C SER A 107 13.93 -9.43 -2.93
N LYS A 108 14.41 -8.94 -1.78
CA LYS A 108 15.38 -7.83 -1.66
C LYS A 108 16.69 -8.04 -2.42
N GLU A 109 16.94 -9.25 -2.90
CA GLU A 109 18.12 -9.60 -3.71
C GLU A 109 17.98 -9.16 -5.18
N VAL A 110 16.75 -8.96 -5.65
CA VAL A 110 16.44 -8.57 -7.04
C VAL A 110 16.22 -7.06 -7.17
N PHE A 111 15.89 -6.39 -6.07
CA PHE A 111 15.59 -4.95 -6.01
C PHE A 111 16.74 -4.19 -5.35
N ASP A 112 17.16 -3.08 -5.95
CA ASP A 112 18.13 -2.18 -5.33
C ASP A 112 17.49 -1.31 -4.22
N ALA A 113 18.29 -0.45 -3.60
CA ALA A 113 17.84 0.44 -2.53
C ALA A 113 16.78 1.46 -2.99
N GLU A 114 16.57 1.63 -4.30
CA GLU A 114 15.56 2.49 -4.90
C GLU A 114 14.35 1.70 -5.43
N TYR A 115 14.25 0.40 -5.09
CA TYR A 115 13.22 -0.51 -5.58
C TYR A 115 13.19 -0.67 -7.12
N ASN A 116 14.31 -0.39 -7.78
CA ASN A 116 14.48 -0.64 -9.20
C ASN A 116 15.06 -2.04 -9.42
N ILE A 117 14.72 -2.63 -10.56
CA ILE A 117 15.32 -3.87 -11.03
C ILE A 117 16.63 -3.49 -11.73
N ALA A 118 17.77 -3.95 -11.21
CA ALA A 118 19.10 -3.57 -11.73
C ALA A 118 19.37 -4.04 -13.18
N SER A 119 18.57 -4.99 -13.67
CA SER A 119 18.48 -5.41 -15.07
C SER A 119 17.02 -5.28 -15.48
N ASP A 120 16.74 -4.71 -16.65
CA ASP A 120 15.41 -4.50 -17.26
C ASP A 120 14.43 -5.70 -17.24
N SER A 121 14.81 -6.89 -16.77
CA SER A 121 13.91 -8.03 -16.61
C SER A 121 14.27 -8.93 -15.42
N HIS A 122 13.24 -9.54 -14.81
CA HIS A 122 13.37 -10.47 -13.69
C HIS A 122 13.82 -11.85 -14.21
N PRO A 123 15.00 -12.37 -13.79
CA PRO A 123 15.61 -13.57 -14.37
C PRO A 123 14.75 -14.84 -14.24
N LEU A 124 14.01 -14.99 -13.13
CA LEU A 124 13.05 -16.11 -12.98
C LEU A 124 11.85 -16.00 -13.93
N VAL A 125 11.35 -14.79 -14.18
CA VAL A 125 10.21 -14.58 -15.08
C VAL A 125 10.63 -14.90 -16.51
N ASP A 126 11.82 -14.47 -16.93
CA ASP A 126 12.38 -14.81 -18.24
C ASP A 126 12.62 -16.31 -18.44
N LYS A 127 13.17 -16.99 -17.40
CA LYS A 127 13.34 -18.45 -17.40
C LYS A 127 12.00 -19.13 -17.67
N TRP A 128 10.96 -18.80 -16.89
CA TRP A 128 9.66 -19.44 -17.00
C TRP A 128 8.86 -19.00 -18.24
N ALA A 129 9.06 -17.78 -18.73
CA ALA A 129 8.52 -17.31 -20.00
C ALA A 129 9.07 -18.14 -21.17
N THR A 130 10.38 -18.40 -21.18
CA THR A 130 11.04 -19.25 -22.19
C THR A 130 10.52 -20.68 -22.14
N ILE A 131 10.36 -21.25 -20.94
CA ILE A 131 9.82 -22.61 -20.74
C ILE A 131 8.37 -22.69 -21.22
N THR A 132 7.54 -21.70 -20.88
CA THR A 132 6.14 -21.63 -21.30
C THR A 132 6.02 -21.46 -22.81
N ALA A 133 6.91 -20.68 -23.44
CA ALA A 133 6.96 -20.53 -24.89
C ALA A 133 7.31 -21.85 -25.59
N LYS A 134 8.26 -22.64 -25.04
CA LYS A 134 8.59 -23.98 -25.55
C LYS A 134 7.38 -24.91 -25.46
N TYR A 135 6.69 -24.97 -24.32
CA TYR A 135 5.49 -25.79 -24.20
C TYR A 135 4.37 -25.31 -25.13
N SER A 136 4.17 -24.00 -25.26
CA SER A 136 3.20 -23.44 -26.20
C SER A 136 3.50 -23.84 -27.65
N GLN A 137 4.78 -23.93 -28.06
CA GLN A 137 5.17 -24.39 -29.38
C GLN A 137 4.97 -25.89 -29.56
N THR A 138 5.29 -26.69 -28.53
CA THR A 138 5.13 -28.16 -28.56
C THR A 138 3.67 -28.60 -28.63
N TYR A 139 2.77 -27.91 -27.91
CA TYR A 139 1.32 -28.18 -27.94
C TYR A 139 0.57 -27.31 -28.95
N SER A 140 1.27 -26.52 -29.76
CA SER A 140 0.71 -25.94 -30.99
C SER A 140 0.53 -27.07 -31.99
N ILE A 141 -0.55 -27.82 -31.79
CA ILE A 141 -1.13 -28.75 -32.74
C ILE A 141 -1.32 -27.98 -34.05
N LYS A 142 -0.85 -28.57 -35.16
CA LYS A 142 -1.08 -28.08 -36.53
C LYS A 142 -2.51 -27.55 -36.67
N GLN A 143 -2.62 -26.40 -37.33
CA GLN A 143 -3.89 -25.88 -37.85
C GLN A 143 -4.76 -26.97 -38.47
#